data_AF-A0A8S9N274-F1
#
_entry.id   AF-A0A8S9N274-F1
#
_cell.length_a   1.000
_cell.length_b   1.000
_cell.length_c   1.000
_cell.angle_alpha   90.00
_cell.angle_beta   90.00
_cell.angle_gamma   90.00
#
_symmetry.space_group_name_H-M   'P 1'
#
loop_
_entity.id
_entity.type
_entity.pdbx_description
1 polymer ?
#
loop_
_entity_poly.entity_id
_entity_poly.type
_entity_poly.pdbx_seq_one_letter_code
_entity_poly.pdbx_strand_id
1 'polypeptide(L)'
;MAQDRERANAAQLAAVEKMGYQAALFEAHLRVVRNERKSALEQVSFLEAKVESSANKFSDDLRRATRGAKKIMADSYLDVLVSLKEKWEKKKVATDCEARLREVVANIDLLKEIMGNNLLASDDLSRLRAKEIELGSEVGVTATSDFSVGKLDLPQIS
;
A
#
# COMPACT_ATOMS: atom_id res chain seq x y z
N MET A 1 96.46 21.19 19.73
CA MET A 1 96.54 20.31 18.53
C MET A 1 95.94 18.93 18.78
N ALA A 2 96.48 18.08 19.68
CA ALA A 2 95.91 16.75 19.95
C ALA A 2 94.60 16.80 20.77
N GLN A 3 94.59 17.58 21.86
CA GLN A 3 93.44 17.72 22.77
C GLN A 3 92.19 18.35 22.12
N ASP A 4 92.39 19.28 21.18
CA ASP A 4 91.27 19.93 20.46
C ASP A 4 90.60 18.97 19.47
N ARG A 5 91.39 18.09 18.83
CA ARG A 5 90.87 17.02 17.97
C ARG A 5 90.08 16.00 18.77
N GLU A 6 90.55 15.65 19.96
CA GLU A 6 89.87 14.70 20.85
C GLU A 6 88.51 15.25 21.33
N ARG A 7 88.45 16.53 21.72
CA ARG A 7 87.17 17.20 22.06
C ARG A 7 86.21 17.30 20.88
N ALA A 8 86.72 17.60 19.68
CA ALA A 8 85.89 17.65 18.46
C ALA A 8 85.32 16.27 18.11
N ASN A 9 86.14 15.21 18.21
CA ASN A 9 85.70 13.84 17.97
C ASN A 9 84.67 13.37 19.01
N ALA A 10 84.85 13.72 20.29
CA ALA A 10 83.88 13.42 21.34
C ALA A 10 82.52 14.12 21.11
N ALA A 11 82.54 15.38 20.68
CA ALA A 11 81.32 16.13 20.35
C ALA A 11 80.62 15.55 19.11
N GLN A 12 81.38 15.12 18.10
CA GLN A 12 80.83 14.44 16.92
C GLN A 12 80.20 13.09 17.29
N LEU A 13 80.84 12.30 18.15
CA LEU A 13 80.32 11.02 18.62
C LEU A 13 78.99 11.21 19.38
N ALA A 14 78.93 12.16 20.32
CA ALA A 14 77.70 12.46 21.05
C ALA A 14 76.56 12.95 20.15
N ALA A 15 76.87 13.70 19.08
CA ALA A 15 75.88 14.12 18.08
C ALA A 15 75.35 12.93 17.27
N VAL A 16 76.23 12.00 16.88
CA VAL A 16 75.85 10.77 16.18
C VAL A 16 74.96 9.87 17.05
N GLU A 17 75.31 9.69 18.33
CA GLU A 17 74.51 8.93 19.29
C GLU A 17 73.11 9.54 19.47
N LYS A 18 73.02 10.87 19.66
CA LYS A 18 71.74 11.58 19.77
C LYS A 18 70.85 11.40 18.53
N MET A 19 71.44 11.49 17.33
CA MET A 19 70.72 11.23 16.09
C MET A 19 70.25 9.78 15.99
N GLY A 20 71.08 8.82 16.45
CA GLY A 20 70.70 7.40 16.53
C GLY A 20 69.49 7.17 17.44
N TYR A 21 69.46 7.77 18.63
CA TYR A 21 68.30 7.70 19.53
C TYR A 21 67.04 8.33 18.92
N GLN A 22 67.18 9.48 18.26
CA GLN A 22 66.04 10.12 17.58
C GLN A 22 65.52 9.26 16.42
N ALA A 23 66.40 8.66 15.62
CA ALA A 23 66.02 7.76 14.53
C ALA A 23 65.24 6.54 15.07
N ALA A 24 65.73 5.91 16.14
CA ALA A 24 65.05 4.78 16.78
C ALA A 24 63.66 5.17 17.34
N LEU A 25 63.55 6.35 17.96
CA LEU A 25 62.28 6.87 18.46
C LEU A 25 61.27 7.13 17.33
N PHE A 26 61.71 7.75 16.23
CA PHE A 26 60.86 7.96 15.05
C PHE A 26 60.42 6.64 14.43
N GLU A 27 61.30 5.64 14.33
CA GLU A 27 60.96 4.33 13.80
C GLU A 27 59.89 3.63 14.68
N ALA A 28 60.01 3.72 16.00
CA ALA A 28 59.03 3.17 16.93
C ALA A 28 57.66 3.84 16.77
N HIS A 29 57.61 5.18 16.68
CA HIS A 29 56.36 5.90 16.45
C HIS A 29 55.72 5.54 15.09
N LEU A 30 56.51 5.45 14.02
CA LEU A 30 55.99 5.05 12.71
C LEU A 30 55.39 3.65 12.71
N ARG A 31 55.95 2.73 13.50
CA ARG A 31 55.41 1.38 13.68
C ARG A 31 54.05 1.41 14.37
N VAL A 32 53.91 2.19 15.44
CA VAL A 32 52.64 2.36 16.16
C VAL A 32 51.57 2.95 15.24
N VAL A 33 51.87 4.08 14.59
CA VAL A 33 50.93 4.75 13.67
C VAL A 33 50.54 3.83 12.51
N ARG A 34 51.47 3.02 11.99
CA ARG A 34 51.17 2.04 10.93
C ARG A 34 50.18 0.98 11.40
N ASN A 35 50.32 0.48 12.62
CA ASN A 35 49.43 -0.53 13.19
C ASN A 35 48.05 0.05 13.52
N GLU A 36 48.00 1.27 14.07
CA GLU A 36 46.75 2.01 14.30
C GLU A 36 46.01 2.26 12.99
N ARG A 37 46.71 2.73 11.95
CA ARG A 37 46.13 2.90 10.61
C ARG A 37 45.56 1.59 10.07
N LYS A 38 46.27 0.48 10.27
CA LYS A 38 45.80 -0.85 9.84
C LYS A 38 44.52 -1.24 10.59
N SER A 39 44.48 -1.09 11.91
CA SER A 39 43.29 -1.39 12.72
C SER A 39 42.11 -0.48 12.36
N ALA A 40 42.36 0.81 12.12
CA ALA A 40 41.33 1.76 11.69
C ALA A 40 40.73 1.38 10.32
N LEU A 41 41.56 0.94 9.36
CA LEU A 41 41.08 0.45 8.06
C LEU A 41 40.18 -0.77 8.21
N GLU A 42 40.53 -1.73 9.07
CA GLU A 42 39.69 -2.90 9.35
C GLU A 42 38.34 -2.52 9.95
N GLN A 43 38.32 -1.55 10.89
CA GLN A 43 37.08 -1.03 11.46
C GLN A 43 36.22 -0.30 10.42
N VAL A 44 36.83 0.50 9.55
CA VAL A 44 36.13 1.18 8.46
C VAL A 44 35.48 0.16 7.53
N SER A 45 36.22 -0.85 7.07
CA SER A 45 35.64 -1.90 6.21
C SER A 45 34.49 -2.66 6.88
N PHE A 46 34.59 -2.93 8.18
CA PHE A 46 33.50 -3.55 8.93
C PHE A 46 32.25 -2.64 9.01
N LEU A 47 32.44 -1.35 9.27
CA LEU A 47 31.36 -0.38 9.35
C LEU A 47 30.71 -0.14 7.98
N GLU A 48 31.49 -0.05 6.91
CA GLU A 48 31.00 0.05 5.54
C GLU A 48 30.09 -1.14 5.19
N ALA A 49 30.52 -2.36 5.50
CA ALA A 49 29.70 -3.55 5.29
C ALA A 49 28.39 -3.52 6.11
N LYS A 50 28.44 -3.00 7.34
CA LYS A 50 27.26 -2.86 8.20
C LYS A 50 26.29 -1.81 7.69
N VAL A 51 26.79 -0.65 7.24
CA VAL A 51 25.99 0.40 6.62
C VAL A 51 25.29 -0.15 5.38
N GLU A 52 26.02 -0.80 4.48
CA GLU A 52 25.47 -1.40 3.26
C GLU A 52 24.38 -2.45 3.58
N SER A 53 24.65 -3.36 4.52
CA SER A 53 23.67 -4.37 4.94
C SER A 53 22.40 -3.73 5.52
N SER A 54 22.56 -2.71 6.36
CA SER A 54 21.43 -1.99 6.96
C SER A 54 20.60 -1.21 5.93
N ALA A 55 21.25 -0.57 4.95
CA ALA A 55 20.59 0.17 3.88
C ALA A 55 19.75 -0.79 3.01
N ASN A 56 20.30 -1.95 2.68
CA ASN A 56 19.57 -2.99 1.94
C ASN A 56 18.35 -3.51 2.71
N LYS A 57 18.51 -3.80 4.02
CA LYS A 57 17.38 -4.22 4.86
C LYS A 57 16.29 -3.16 4.94
N PHE A 58 16.67 -1.90 5.15
CA PHE A 58 15.71 -0.79 5.19
C PHE A 58 14.96 -0.62 3.87
N SER A 59 15.66 -0.69 2.75
CA SER A 59 15.06 -0.66 1.40
C SER A 59 14.03 -1.78 1.22
N ASP A 60 14.37 -3.00 1.63
CA ASP A 60 13.46 -4.14 1.57
C ASP A 60 12.23 -3.99 2.47
N ASP A 61 12.41 -3.49 3.69
CA ASP A 61 11.32 -3.21 4.62
C ASP A 61 10.38 -2.14 4.07
N LEU A 62 10.93 -1.05 3.51
CA LEU A 62 10.15 -0.01 2.84
C LEU A 62 9.35 -0.57 1.66
N ARG A 63 9.98 -1.44 0.85
CA ARG A 63 9.33 -2.10 -0.29
C ARG A 63 8.19 -3.01 0.15
N ARG A 64 8.38 -3.75 1.26
CA ARG A 64 7.33 -4.59 1.87
C ARG A 64 6.18 -3.75 2.42
N ALA A 65 6.48 -2.71 3.18
CA ALA A 65 5.46 -1.81 3.74
C ALA A 65 4.61 -1.15 2.65
N THR A 66 5.25 -0.66 1.59
CA THR A 66 4.55 -0.05 0.44
C THR A 66 3.62 -1.05 -0.25
N ARG A 67 4.07 -2.29 -0.47
CA ARG A 67 3.19 -3.34 -1.03
C ARG A 67 2.05 -3.70 -0.10
N GLY A 68 2.29 -3.77 1.21
CA GLY A 68 1.26 -4.02 2.22
C GLY A 68 0.17 -2.96 2.18
N ALA A 69 0.56 -1.68 2.18
CA ALA A 69 -0.38 -0.56 2.09
C ALA A 69 -1.21 -0.60 0.79
N LYS A 70 -0.56 -0.85 -0.36
CA LYS A 70 -1.25 -1.00 -1.64
C LYS A 70 -2.25 -2.16 -1.64
N LYS A 71 -1.90 -3.28 -1.00
CA LYS A 71 -2.79 -4.43 -0.87
C LYS A 71 -4.02 -4.08 -0.03
N ILE A 72 -3.84 -3.45 1.13
CA ILE A 72 -4.96 -3.03 1.99
C ILE A 72 -5.92 -2.10 1.23
N MET A 73 -5.40 -1.13 0.47
CA MET A 73 -6.23 -0.29 -0.38
C MET A 73 -6.99 -1.11 -1.43
N ALA A 74 -6.29 -2.00 -2.16
CA ALA A 74 -6.92 -2.83 -3.19
C ALA A 74 -8.03 -3.72 -2.61
N ASP A 75 -7.79 -4.34 -1.45
CA ASP A 75 -8.77 -5.16 -0.75
C ASP A 75 -10.01 -4.32 -0.35
N SER A 76 -9.81 -3.12 0.18
CA SER A 76 -10.93 -2.22 0.53
C SER A 76 -11.77 -1.77 -0.67
N TYR A 77 -11.14 -1.51 -1.83
CA TYR A 77 -11.87 -1.21 -3.06
C TYR A 77 -12.60 -2.44 -3.61
N LEU A 78 -12.02 -3.63 -3.46
CA LEU A 78 -12.66 -4.88 -3.87
C LEU A 78 -13.96 -5.12 -3.09
N ASP A 79 -13.96 -4.87 -1.78
CA ASP A 79 -15.16 -5.01 -0.93
C ASP A 79 -16.30 -4.10 -1.42
N VAL A 80 -15.99 -2.85 -1.77
CA VAL A 80 -16.98 -1.91 -2.35
C VAL A 80 -17.53 -2.43 -3.68
N LEU A 81 -16.66 -2.95 -4.55
CA LEU A 81 -17.07 -3.48 -5.86
C LEU A 81 -17.95 -4.73 -5.72
N VAL A 82 -17.64 -5.62 -4.78
CA VAL A 82 -18.47 -6.80 -4.47
C VAL A 82 -19.86 -6.37 -4.00
N SER A 83 -19.93 -5.42 -3.03
CA SER A 83 -21.20 -4.89 -2.55
C SER A 83 -22.01 -4.23 -3.68
N LEU A 84 -21.34 -3.46 -4.55
CA LEU A 84 -22.00 -2.80 -5.68
C LEU A 84 -22.56 -3.82 -6.68
N LYS A 85 -21.82 -4.89 -6.96
CA LYS A 85 -22.29 -5.98 -7.82
C LYS A 85 -23.55 -6.62 -7.25
N GLU A 86 -23.58 -6.93 -5.97
CA GLU A 86 -24.78 -7.51 -5.33
C GLU A 86 -25.99 -6.57 -5.41
N LYS A 87 -25.80 -5.27 -5.15
CA LYS A 87 -26.85 -4.26 -5.28
C LYS A 87 -27.34 -4.14 -6.72
N TRP A 88 -26.43 -4.22 -7.70
CA TRP A 88 -26.77 -4.18 -9.12
C TRP A 88 -27.62 -5.39 -9.54
N GLU A 89 -27.27 -6.59 -9.09
CA GLU A 89 -28.08 -7.79 -9.34
C GLU A 89 -29.50 -7.65 -8.77
N LYS A 90 -29.63 -7.15 -7.53
CA LYS A 90 -30.95 -6.86 -6.92
C LYS A 90 -31.72 -5.80 -7.72
N LYS A 91 -31.04 -4.77 -8.23
CA LYS A 91 -31.66 -3.71 -9.04
C LYS A 91 -32.24 -4.26 -10.34
N LYS A 92 -31.57 -5.22 -10.98
CA LYS A 92 -32.09 -5.87 -12.19
C LYS A 92 -33.40 -6.60 -11.91
N VAL A 93 -33.45 -7.39 -10.84
CA VAL A 93 -34.69 -8.09 -10.41
C VAL A 93 -35.80 -7.09 -10.10
N ALA A 94 -35.49 -6.03 -9.36
CA ALA A 94 -36.46 -4.98 -9.04
C ALA A 94 -37.02 -4.31 -10.30
N THR A 95 -36.15 -4.01 -11.27
CA THR A 95 -36.54 -3.36 -12.54
C THR A 95 -37.40 -4.29 -13.40
N ASP A 96 -37.11 -5.59 -13.42
CA ASP A 96 -37.92 -6.60 -14.11
C ASP A 96 -39.32 -6.74 -13.49
N CYS A 97 -39.39 -6.85 -12.16
CA CYS A 97 -40.67 -6.89 -11.44
C CYS A 97 -41.50 -5.62 -11.67
N GLU A 98 -40.86 -4.45 -11.62
CA GLU A 98 -41.51 -3.16 -11.89
C GLU A 98 -42.02 -3.06 -13.35
N ALA A 99 -41.28 -3.62 -14.31
CA ALA A 99 -41.72 -3.68 -15.70
C ALA A 99 -42.95 -4.58 -15.89
N ARG A 100 -42.95 -5.77 -15.28
CA ARG A 100 -44.09 -6.70 -15.28
C ARG A 100 -45.32 -6.09 -14.60
N LEU A 101 -45.13 -5.34 -13.51
CA LEU A 101 -46.22 -4.63 -12.84
C LEU A 101 -46.83 -3.57 -13.76
N ARG A 102 -45.98 -2.73 -14.40
CA ARG A 102 -46.44 -1.73 -15.36
C ARG A 102 -47.22 -2.33 -16.52
N GLU A 103 -46.80 -3.49 -17.03
CA GLU A 103 -47.52 -4.22 -18.07
C GLU A 103 -48.90 -4.67 -17.59
N VAL A 104 -49.01 -5.28 -16.41
CA VAL A 104 -50.30 -5.70 -15.85
C VAL A 104 -51.24 -4.52 -15.63
N VAL A 105 -50.74 -3.39 -15.12
CA VAL A 105 -51.52 -2.17 -14.94
C VAL A 105 -52.04 -1.64 -16.29
N ALA A 106 -51.18 -1.58 -17.31
CA ALA A 106 -51.59 -1.16 -18.65
C ALA A 106 -52.63 -2.12 -19.27
N ASN A 107 -52.47 -3.43 -19.08
CA ASN A 107 -53.42 -4.44 -19.55
C ASN A 107 -54.78 -4.30 -18.86
N ILE A 108 -54.80 -4.02 -17.55
CA ILE A 108 -56.02 -3.75 -16.79
C ILE A 108 -56.74 -2.51 -17.36
N ASP A 109 -56.01 -1.43 -17.62
CA ASP A 109 -56.62 -0.20 -18.13
C ASP A 109 -57.14 -0.36 -19.56
N LEU A 110 -56.40 -1.06 -20.43
CA LEU A 110 -56.86 -1.42 -21.77
C LEU A 110 -58.11 -2.32 -21.72
N LEU A 111 -58.15 -3.32 -20.83
CA LEU A 111 -59.33 -4.18 -20.67
C LEU A 111 -60.54 -3.38 -20.21
N LYS A 112 -60.39 -2.44 -19.27
CA LYS A 112 -61.49 -1.55 -18.87
C LYS A 112 -62.00 -0.72 -20.04
N GLU A 113 -61.10 -0.20 -20.87
CA GLU A 113 -61.44 0.59 -22.06
C GLU A 113 -62.21 -0.25 -23.09
N ILE A 114 -61.72 -1.45 -23.40
CA ILE A 114 -62.38 -2.39 -24.32
C ILE A 114 -63.74 -2.84 -23.78
N MET A 115 -63.83 -3.13 -22.48
CA MET A 115 -65.05 -3.60 -21.86
C MET A 115 -66.14 -2.52 -21.84
N GLY A 116 -65.81 -1.22 -21.73
CA GLY A 116 -66.84 -0.18 -21.68
C GLY A 116 -67.98 -0.46 -20.67
N ASN A 117 -67.66 -1.18 -19.57
CA ASN A 117 -68.58 -1.72 -18.54
C ASN A 117 -69.40 -3.00 -18.86
N ASN A 118 -69.07 -3.77 -19.91
CA ASN A 118 -69.71 -5.07 -20.17
C ASN A 118 -69.05 -6.24 -19.39
N LEU A 119 -69.80 -7.29 -19.05
CA LEU A 119 -69.36 -8.34 -18.10
C LEU A 119 -68.43 -9.42 -18.68
N LEU A 120 -68.15 -9.37 -19.99
CA LEU A 120 -67.59 -10.51 -20.75
C LEU A 120 -66.13 -10.88 -20.42
N ALA A 121 -65.40 -10.04 -19.67
CA ALA A 121 -64.03 -10.31 -19.23
C ALA A 121 -63.81 -10.03 -17.71
N SER A 122 -64.88 -10.09 -16.91
CA SER A 122 -64.81 -9.82 -15.45
C SER A 122 -63.85 -10.76 -14.70
N ASP A 123 -63.78 -12.03 -15.13
CA ASP A 123 -62.90 -13.04 -14.52
C ASP A 123 -61.42 -12.74 -14.82
N ASP A 124 -61.10 -12.37 -16.06
CA ASP A 124 -59.76 -11.98 -16.46
C ASP A 124 -59.31 -10.69 -15.77
N LEU A 125 -60.21 -9.72 -15.63
CA LEU A 125 -59.95 -8.48 -14.86
C LEU A 125 -59.62 -8.82 -13.40
N SER A 126 -60.40 -9.70 -12.78
CA SER A 126 -60.18 -10.14 -11.39
C SER A 126 -58.84 -10.86 -11.24
N ARG A 127 -58.48 -11.73 -12.19
CA ARG A 127 -57.18 -12.43 -12.22
C ARG A 127 -56.01 -11.45 -12.36
N LEU A 128 -56.12 -10.44 -13.22
CA LEU A 128 -55.08 -9.42 -13.38
C LEU A 128 -54.96 -8.52 -12.16
N ARG A 129 -56.08 -8.17 -11.49
CA ARG A 129 -56.05 -7.42 -10.23
C ARG A 129 -55.34 -8.20 -9.11
N ALA A 130 -55.56 -9.50 -9.01
CA ALA A 130 -54.81 -10.33 -8.07
C ALA A 130 -53.30 -10.30 -8.38
N LYS A 131 -52.92 -10.39 -9.66
CA LYS A 131 -51.52 -10.33 -10.11
C LYS A 131 -50.88 -8.96 -9.89
N GLU A 132 -51.62 -7.87 -10.05
CA GLU A 132 -51.18 -6.51 -9.72
C GLU A 132 -50.80 -6.40 -8.23
N ILE A 133 -51.63 -6.96 -7.34
CA ILE A 133 -51.36 -6.98 -5.90
C ILE A 133 -50.11 -7.82 -5.58
N GLU A 134 -50.00 -9.01 -6.18
CA GLU A 134 -48.84 -9.89 -6.02
C GLU A 134 -47.53 -9.20 -6.44
N LEU A 135 -47.49 -8.68 -7.67
CA LEU A 135 -46.32 -7.97 -8.20
C LEU A 135 -46.05 -6.67 -7.42
N GLY A 136 -47.08 -5.96 -6.97
CA GLY A 136 -46.94 -4.77 -6.14
C GLY A 136 -46.24 -5.07 -4.81
N SER A 137 -46.56 -6.20 -4.18
CA SER A 137 -45.86 -6.70 -2.99
C SER A 137 -44.39 -7.04 -3.30
N GLU A 138 -44.14 -7.72 -4.42
CA GLU A 138 -42.80 -8.11 -4.85
C GLU A 138 -41.90 -6.89 -5.18
N VAL A 139 -42.44 -5.83 -5.79
CA VAL A 139 -41.73 -4.55 -6.00
C VAL A 139 -41.32 -3.93 -4.66
N GLY A 140 -42.20 -3.97 -3.65
CA GLY A 140 -41.89 -3.49 -2.31
C GLY A 140 -40.72 -4.24 -1.66
N VAL A 141 -40.68 -5.57 -1.82
CA VAL A 141 -39.61 -6.44 -1.29
C VAL A 141 -38.29 -6.24 -2.05
N THR A 142 -38.36 -6.03 -3.35
CA THR A 142 -37.18 -5.88 -4.22
C THR A 142 -36.65 -4.44 -4.28
N ALA A 143 -37.26 -3.51 -3.54
CA ALA A 143 -36.82 -2.13 -3.45
C ALA A 143 -35.34 -2.05 -3.06
N THR A 144 -34.55 -1.38 -3.90
CA THR A 144 -33.11 -1.23 -3.72
C THR A 144 -32.79 0.17 -3.23
N SER A 145 -31.86 0.25 -2.27
CA SER A 145 -31.34 1.53 -1.77
C SER A 145 -30.55 2.27 -2.85
N ASP A 146 -30.44 3.58 -2.74
CA ASP A 146 -29.67 4.43 -3.66
C ASP A 146 -28.16 4.18 -3.49
N PHE A 147 -27.50 3.73 -4.56
CA PHE A 147 -26.07 3.43 -4.63
C PHE A 147 -25.30 4.39 -5.55
N SER A 148 -25.77 5.64 -5.65
CA SER A 148 -25.00 6.72 -6.25
C SER A 148 -23.59 6.82 -5.66
N VAL A 149 -22.61 7.21 -6.48
CA VAL A 149 -21.17 7.21 -6.11
C VAL A 149 -20.89 7.96 -4.79
N GLY A 150 -21.57 9.08 -4.53
CA GLY A 150 -21.39 9.86 -3.30
C GLY A 150 -21.91 9.20 -2.02
N LYS A 151 -22.63 8.08 -2.12
CA LYS A 151 -23.13 7.28 -0.99
C LYS A 151 -22.36 5.97 -0.81
N LEU A 152 -21.33 5.74 -1.63
CA LEU A 152 -20.45 4.59 -1.47
C LEU A 152 -19.45 4.88 -0.36
N ASP A 153 -19.20 3.89 0.49
CA ASP A 153 -18.19 3.94 1.54
C ASP A 153 -16.79 3.79 0.93
N LEU A 154 -16.37 4.81 0.17
CA LEU A 154 -15.10 4.79 -0.55
C LEU A 154 -13.92 4.87 0.44
N PRO A 155 -12.86 4.08 0.23
CA PRO A 155 -11.65 4.18 1.04
C PRO A 155 -11.06 5.59 0.94
N GLN A 156 -10.69 6.19 2.08
CA GLN A 156 -9.98 7.47 2.09
C GLN A 156 -8.57 7.28 1.52
N ILE A 157 -8.21 8.14 0.56
CA ILE A 157 -6.85 8.27 0.05
C ILE A 157 -6.20 9.41 0.84
N SER A 158 -5.23 9.07 1.71
CA SER A 158 -4.38 10.05 2.42
C SER A 158 -3.13 10.39 1.61
#